data_AF-A0A0F9IV80-F1
#
_entry.id   AF-A0A0F9IV80-F1
#
_cell.length_a   1.000
_cell.length_b   1.000
_cell.length_c   1.000
_cell.angle_alpha   90.00
_cell.angle_beta   90.00
_cell.angle_gamma   90.00
#
_symmetry.space_group_name_H-M   'P 1'
#
loop_
_entity.id
_entity.type
_entity.pdbx_description
1 polymer ?
#
loop_
_entity_poly.entity_id
_entity_poly.type
_entity_poly.pdbx_seq_one_letter_code
_entity_poly.pdbx_strand_id
1 'polypeptide(L)' 'MVKIEEIKEIKKYFKRIYTIVSKEVQEMIENLDLSKKKKKAIMRELAFLPEKEQLKYLDEFKSL' A
#
# COMPACT_ATOMS: atom_id res chain seq x y z
N MET A 1 -18.53 -19.81 18.40
CA MET A 1 -18.11 -18.45 18.79
C MET A 1 -16.68 -18.25 18.32
N VAL A 2 -16.44 -17.32 17.40
CA VAL A 2 -15.06 -16.96 16.99
C VAL A 2 -14.40 -16.25 18.17
N LYS A 3 -13.21 -16.69 18.58
CA LYS A 3 -12.50 -16.10 19.72
C LYS A 3 -11.87 -14.76 19.30
N ILE A 4 -11.82 -13.80 20.21
CA ILE A 4 -11.27 -12.45 19.94
C ILE A 4 -9.79 -12.53 19.53
N GLU A 5 -9.05 -13.51 20.06
CA GLU A 5 -7.66 -13.78 19.69
C GLU A 5 -7.51 -14.18 18.22
N GLU A 6 -8.39 -15.04 17.69
CA GLU A 6 -8.36 -15.48 16.28
C GLU A 6 -8.57 -14.28 15.33
N ILE A 7 -9.47 -13.36 15.69
CA ILE A 7 -9.71 -12.14 14.91
C ILE A 7 -8.46 -11.25 14.86
N LYS A 8 -7.67 -11.17 15.95
CA LYS A 8 -6.43 -10.40 15.98
C LYS A 8 -5.34 -11.02 15.12
N GLU A 9 -5.18 -12.34 15.15
CA GLU A 9 -4.20 -13.04 14.32
C GLU A 9 -4.54 -12.94 12.83
N ILE A 10 -5.80 -13.15 12.48
CA ILE A 10 -6.30 -12.95 11.11
C ILE A 10 -6.02 -11.51 10.67
N LYS A 11 -6.38 -10.50 11.48
CA LYS A 11 -6.07 -9.10 11.14
C LYS A 11 -4.57 -8.85 10.98
N LYS A 12 -3.71 -9.45 11.80
CA LYS A 12 -2.25 -9.30 11.69
C LYS A 12 -1.71 -9.99 10.43
N TYR A 13 -2.26 -11.14 10.06
CA TYR A 13 -1.93 -11.88 8.85
C TYR A 13 -2.36 -11.12 7.60
N PHE A 14 -3.61 -10.67 7.54
CA PHE A 14 -4.11 -9.83 6.46
C PHE A 14 -3.36 -8.49 6.42
N LYS A 15 -3.00 -7.90 7.56
CA LYS A 15 -2.11 -6.74 7.58
C LYS A 15 -0.73 -7.08 7.00
N ARG A 16 -0.18 -8.25 7.26
CA ARG A 16 1.10 -8.66 6.66
C ARG A 16 1.02 -8.90 5.16
N ILE A 17 -0.10 -9.43 4.66
CA ILE A 17 -0.28 -9.74 3.25
C ILE A 17 -0.67 -8.52 2.44
N TYR A 18 -1.61 -7.72 2.95
CA TYR A 18 -2.21 -6.63 2.18
C TYR A 18 -1.53 -5.29 2.43
N THR A 19 -0.86 -5.08 3.58
CA THR A 19 -0.29 -3.75 3.91
C THR A 19 1.15 -3.53 3.42
N ILE A 20 1.72 -4.46 2.65
CA ILE A 20 3.09 -4.29 2.17
C ILE A 20 3.01 -3.72 0.76
N VAL A 21 2.92 -2.39 0.70
CA VAL A 21 3.40 -1.66 -0.48
C VAL A 21 4.81 -2.17 -0.75
N SER A 22 5.06 -2.76 -1.92
CA SER A 22 6.36 -3.38 -2.20
C SER A 22 7.47 -2.32 -2.15
N LYS A 23 8.72 -2.74 -1.91
CA LYS A 23 9.84 -1.79 -1.86
C LYS A 23 9.96 -0.98 -3.15
N GLU A 24 9.70 -1.61 -4.28
CA GLU A 24 9.67 -0.96 -5.60
C GLU A 24 8.60 0.15 -5.65
N VAL A 25 7.37 -0.15 -5.24
CA VAL A 25 6.28 0.83 -5.19
C VAL A 25 6.62 1.97 -4.21
N GLN A 26 7.27 1.68 -3.08
CA GLN A 26 7.74 2.70 -2.14
C GLN A 26 8.77 3.64 -2.75
N GLU A 27 9.78 3.10 -3.44
CA GLU A 27 10.82 3.87 -4.13
C GLU A 27 10.22 4.73 -5.25
N MET A 28 9.28 4.19 -6.02
CA MET A 28 8.55 4.94 -7.05
C MET A 28 7.80 6.14 -6.45
N ILE A 29 7.10 5.97 -5.31
CA ILE A 29 6.39 7.06 -4.62
C ILE A 29 7.38 8.11 -4.10
N GLU A 30 8.51 7.69 -3.53
CA GLU A 30 9.53 8.61 -3.01
C GLU A 30 10.19 9.44 -4.13
N ASN A 31 10.24 8.92 -5.35
CA ASN A 31 10.78 9.65 -6.51
C ASN A 31 9.77 10.60 -7.17
N LEU A 32 8.48 10.61 -6.77
CA LEU A 32 7.51 11.57 -7.29
C LEU A 32 7.84 13.00 -6.81
N ASP A 33 7.65 14.00 -7.68
CA ASP A 33 7.76 15.42 -7.31
C ASP A 33 6.51 15.89 -6.57
N LEU A 34 6.30 15.35 -5.36
CA LEU A 34 5.15 15.61 -4.51
C LEU A 34 5.61 15.88 -3.08
N SER A 35 4.84 16.71 -2.37
CA SER A 35 5.05 16.91 -0.94
C SER A 35 4.99 15.58 -0.16
N LYS A 36 5.76 15.49 0.93
CA LYS A 36 5.76 14.34 1.85
C LYS A 36 4.36 13.93 2.33
N LYS A 37 3.47 14.92 2.53
CA LYS A 37 2.07 14.68 2.93
C LYS A 37 1.29 13.94 1.83
N LYS A 38 1.46 14.33 0.56
CA LYS A 38 0.83 13.67 -0.59
C LYS A 38 1.39 12.26 -0.79
N LYS A 39 2.71 12.09 -0.73
CA LYS A 39 3.37 10.76 -0.78
C LYS A 39 2.81 9.79 0.28
N LYS A 40 2.68 10.26 1.52
CA LYS A 40 2.08 9.47 2.62
C LYS A 40 0.58 9.18 2.43
N ALA A 41 -0.15 10.02 1.69
CA ALA A 41 -1.53 9.72 1.33
C ALA A 41 -1.57 8.60 0.29
N ILE A 42 -0.82 8.74 -0.81
CA ILE A 42 -0.71 7.72 -1.87
C ILE A 42 -0.30 6.36 -1.28
N MET A 43 0.73 6.33 -0.44
CA MET A 43 1.18 5.11 0.24
C MET A 43 0.06 4.40 1.02
N ARG A 44 -0.82 5.17 1.67
CA ARG A 44 -1.93 4.61 2.45
C ARG A 44 -3.03 4.06 1.56
N GLU A 45 -3.37 4.76 0.48
CA GLU A 45 -4.37 4.30 -0.48
C GLU A 45 -3.89 3.03 -1.21
N LEU A 46 -2.64 3.01 -1.66
CA LEU A 46 -2.05 1.86 -2.36
C LEU A 46 -1.91 0.62 -1.48
N ALA A 47 -1.71 0.78 -0.18
CA ALA A 47 -1.66 -0.33 0.78
C ALA A 47 -2.97 -1.12 0.90
N PHE A 48 -4.07 -0.69 0.26
CA PHE A 48 -5.32 -1.46 0.20
C PHE A 48 -5.53 -2.15 -1.16
N LEU A 49 -4.63 -1.94 -2.11
CA LEU A 49 -4.73 -2.50 -3.46
C LEU A 49 -3.81 -3.71 -3.63
N PRO A 50 -4.16 -4.68 -4.48
CA PRO A 50 -3.22 -5.69 -4.94
C PRO A 50 -2.02 -5.04 -5.66
N GLU A 51 -0.83 -5.62 -5.54
CA GLU A 51 0.42 -5.09 -6.10
C GLU A 51 0.32 -4.71 -7.59
N LYS A 52 -0.37 -5.53 -8.40
CA LYS A 52 -0.63 -5.24 -9.82
C LYS A 52 -1.35 -3.90 -10.03
N GLU A 53 -2.32 -3.58 -9.17
CA GLU A 53 -3.03 -2.30 -9.24
C GLU A 53 -2.20 -1.15 -8.68
N GLN A 54 -1.36 -1.41 -7.66
CA GLN A 54 -0.41 -0.41 -7.16
C GLN A 54 0.53 0.07 -8.26
N LEU A 55 1.12 -0.87 -9.02
CA LEU A 55 2.03 -0.57 -10.13
C LEU A 55 1.32 0.20 -11.25
N LYS A 56 0.13 -0.24 -11.65
CA LYS A 56 -0.68 0.45 -12.68
C LYS A 56 -0.96 1.90 -12.29
N TYR A 57 -1.36 2.15 -11.04
CA TYR A 57 -1.64 3.50 -10.55
C TYR A 57 -0.40 4.41 -10.61
N LEU A 58 0.78 3.88 -10.31
CA LEU A 58 2.02 4.64 -10.37
C LEU A 58 2.51 4.90 -11.80
N ASP A 59 2.24 3.99 -12.73
CA ASP A 59 2.55 4.22 -14.15
C ASP A 59 1.70 5.34 -14.75
N GLU A 60 0.41 5.42 -14.36
CA GLU A 60 -0.47 6.55 -14.71
C GLU A 60 0.08 7.89 -14.18
N PHE A 61 0.74 7.89 -13.02
CA PHE A 61 1.39 9.08 -12.45
C PHE A 61 2.63 9.53 -13.24
N LYS A 62 3.38 8.60 -13.85
CA LYS A 62 4.59 8.92 -14.64
C LYS A 62 4.27 9.37 -16.06
N SER A 63 3.07 9.10 -16.55
CA SER A 63 2.62 9.41 -17.91
C SER A 63 1.88 10.75 -18.01
N LEU A 64 1.76 11.47 -16.89
CA LEU A 64 1.31 12.86 -16.76
C LEU A 64 2.49 13.84 -16.77
#